data_AF-A0A7G1IFE8-F1
#
_entry.id   AF-A0A7G1IFE8-F1
#
_cell.length_a   1.000
_cell.length_b   1.000
_cell.length_c   1.000
_cell.angle_alpha   90.00
_cell.angle_beta   90.00
_cell.angle_gamma   90.00
#
_symmetry.space_group_name_H-M   'P 1'
#
loop_
_entity.id
_entity.type
_entity.pdbx_description
1 polymer ?
#
loop_
_entity_poly.entity_id
_entity_poly.type
_entity_poly.pdbx_seq_one_letter_code
_entity_poly.pdbx_strand_id
1 'polypeptide(L)' 'MTVALDFAMLPPEINSARMYSGPGSGPMLAAASAWKSLAAELRATALSYHSVLAALTGEEWYGPASASMAAAAAPTWRG' A
#
# COMPACT_ATOMS: atom_id res chain seq x y z
N MET A 1 -31.18 -5.12 -17.26
CA MET A 1 -31.75 -4.82 -15.93
C MET A 1 -30.86 -5.46 -14.88
N THR A 2 -29.98 -4.68 -14.26
CA THR A 2 -29.32 -5.10 -13.02
C THR A 2 -30.39 -5.12 -11.94
N VAL A 3 -30.69 -6.28 -11.38
CA VAL A 3 -31.46 -6.34 -10.15
C VAL A 3 -30.62 -5.65 -9.09
N ALA A 4 -31.00 -4.43 -8.73
CA ALA A 4 -30.38 -3.73 -7.61
C ALA A 4 -30.58 -4.59 -6.35
N LEU A 5 -29.59 -4.59 -5.46
CA LEU A 5 -29.74 -5.11 -4.11
C LEU A 5 -30.87 -4.34 -3.41
N ASP A 6 -32.08 -4.89 -3.44
CA ASP A 6 -33.24 -4.31 -2.76
C ASP A 6 -33.45 -5.00 -1.42
N PHE A 7 -32.80 -4.46 -0.39
CA PHE A 7 -32.98 -4.92 0.99
C PHE A 7 -34.36 -4.57 1.56
N ALA A 8 -35.08 -3.62 0.98
CA ALA A 8 -36.39 -3.19 1.48
C ALA A 8 -37.50 -4.21 1.15
N MET A 9 -37.28 -5.09 0.17
CA MET A 9 -38.17 -6.22 -0.13
C MET A 9 -38.04 -7.39 0.85
N LEU A 10 -37.03 -7.40 1.73
CA LEU A 10 -36.82 -8.46 2.72
C LEU A 10 -37.41 -8.06 4.08
N PRO A 11 -38.02 -9.00 4.83
CA PRO A 11 -38.50 -8.71 6.16
C PRO A 11 -37.31 -8.43 7.12
N PRO A 12 -37.52 -7.65 8.18
CA PRO A 12 -36.45 -7.17 9.05
C PRO A 12 -35.64 -8.30 9.71
N GLU A 13 -36.24 -9.46 9.94
CA GLU A 13 -35.59 -10.65 10.51
C GLU A 13 -34.43 -11.13 9.63
N ILE A 14 -34.60 -11.07 8.30
CA ILE A 14 -33.58 -11.54 7.34
C ILE A 14 -32.42 -10.57 7.28
N ASN A 15 -32.71 -9.26 7.19
CA ASN A 15 -31.67 -8.24 7.17
C ASN A 15 -30.91 -8.19 8.49
N SER A 16 -31.62 -8.32 9.62
CA SER A 16 -31.02 -8.36 10.96
C SER A 16 -30.15 -9.60 11.14
N ALA A 17 -30.64 -10.78 10.77
CA ALA A 17 -29.85 -12.02 10.86
C ALA A 17 -28.54 -11.93 10.05
N ARG A 18 -28.58 -11.32 8.86
CA ARG A 18 -27.37 -11.07 8.05
C ARG A 18 -26.42 -10.08 8.70
N MET A 19 -26.93 -9.01 9.32
CA MET A 19 -26.11 -7.97 9.95
C MET A 19 -25.45 -8.44 11.25
N TYR A 20 -26.16 -9.25 12.06
CA TYR A 20 -25.67 -9.71 13.36
C TYR A 20 -24.91 -11.04 13.28
N SER A 21 -24.84 -11.68 12.11
CA SER A 21 -23.99 -12.83 11.87
C SER A 21 -22.64 -12.42 11.27
N GLY A 22 -21.64 -13.29 11.40
CA GLY A 22 -20.33 -13.09 10.81
C GLY A 22 -19.27 -12.53 11.77
N PRO A 23 -18.04 -12.29 11.28
CA PRO A 23 -16.86 -12.05 12.10
C PRO A 23 -16.72 -10.61 12.63
N GLY A 24 -17.70 -9.73 12.38
CA GLY A 24 -17.61 -8.31 12.73
C GLY A 24 -16.49 -7.57 11.98
N SER A 25 -16.01 -6.46 12.56
CA SER A 25 -15.00 -5.58 11.94
C SER A 25 -13.56 -6.07 12.10
N GLY A 26 -13.30 -7.10 12.91
CA GLY A 26 -11.97 -7.60 13.24
C GLY A 26 -11.07 -7.84 12.01
N PRO A 27 -11.53 -8.56 10.96
CA PRO A 27 -10.76 -8.76 9.74
C PRO A 27 -10.39 -7.47 9.01
N MET A 28 -11.28 -6.47 8.98
CA MET A 28 -11.01 -5.17 8.36
C MET A 28 -9.97 -4.37 9.18
N LEU A 29 -10.03 -4.43 10.51
CA LEU A 29 -9.04 -3.82 11.38
C LEU A 29 -7.66 -4.47 11.21
N ALA A 30 -7.61 -5.80 11.09
CA ALA A 30 -6.37 -6.52 10.79
C ALA A 30 -5.79 -6.08 9.43
N ALA A 31 -6.61 -6.01 8.39
CA ALA A 31 -6.18 -5.52 7.07
C ALA A 31 -5.66 -4.07 7.14
N ALA A 32 -6.35 -3.17 7.86
CA ALA A 32 -5.91 -1.80 8.06
C ALA A 32 -4.54 -1.72 8.75
N SER A 33 -4.30 -2.56 9.77
CA SER A 33 -3.00 -2.65 10.44
C SER A 33 -1.89 -3.15 9.53
N ALA A 34 -2.18 -4.12 8.66
CA ALA A 34 -1.23 -4.66 7.68
C ALA A 34 -0.87 -3.59 6.64
N TRP A 35 -1.86 -2.88 6.10
CA TRP A 35 -1.63 -1.77 5.16
C TRP A 35 -0.80 -0.65 5.79
N LYS A 36 -1.07 -0.30 7.05
CA LYS A 36 -0.26 0.69 7.79
C LYS A 36 1.21 0.24 7.92
N SER A 37 1.42 -1.03 8.24
CA SER A 37 2.77 -1.60 8.40
C SER A 37 3.53 -1.62 7.07
N LEU A 38 2.89 -2.10 6.00
CA LEU A 38 3.45 -2.07 4.65
C LEU A 38 3.81 -0.64 4.22
N ALA A 39 2.94 0.34 4.49
CA ALA A 39 3.22 1.74 4.17
C ALA A 39 4.39 2.34 4.98
N ALA A 40 4.65 1.83 6.18
CA ALA A 40 5.83 2.21 6.98
C ALA A 40 7.10 1.56 6.42
N GLU A 41 7.06 0.28 6.09
CA GLU A 41 8.18 -0.46 5.50
C GLU A 41 8.58 0.08 4.14
N LEU A 42 7.63 0.40 3.27
CA LEU A 42 7.89 1.03 1.97
C LEU A 42 8.56 2.40 2.13
N ARG A 43 8.14 3.21 3.11
CA ARG A 43 8.79 4.49 3.41
C ARG A 43 10.22 4.30 3.93
N ALA A 44 10.41 3.40 4.88
CA ALA A 44 11.74 3.10 5.43
C ALA A 44 12.69 2.60 4.33
N THR A 45 12.19 1.73 3.45
CA THR A 45 12.94 1.22 2.30
C THR A 45 13.32 2.34 1.35
N ALA A 46 12.37 3.22 0.97
CA ALA A 46 12.65 4.35 0.10
C ALA A 46 13.72 5.29 0.69
N LEU A 47 13.67 5.57 2.00
CA LEU A 47 14.69 6.36 2.69
C LEU A 47 16.07 5.69 2.69
N SER A 48 16.12 4.38 2.90
CA SER A 48 17.37 3.60 2.84
C SER A 48 18.00 3.65 1.45
N TYR A 49 17.19 3.42 0.40
CA TYR A 49 17.65 3.56 -0.99
C TYR A 49 18.18 4.97 -1.28
N HIS A 50 17.47 6.01 -0.84
CA HIS A 50 17.91 7.39 -1.01
C HIS A 50 19.25 7.65 -0.32
N SER A 51 19.45 7.14 0.90
CA SER A 51 20.73 7.27 1.62
C SER A 51 21.89 6.62 0.87
N VAL A 52 21.70 5.42 0.31
CA VAL A 52 22.75 4.73 -0.46
C VAL A 52 23.06 5.49 -1.75
N LEU A 53 22.04 5.98 -2.44
CA LEU A 53 22.24 6.78 -3.66
C LEU A 53 22.97 8.09 -3.36
N ALA A 54 22.66 8.77 -2.26
CA ALA A 54 23.36 9.99 -1.84
C ALA A 54 24.84 9.73 -1.51
N ALA A 55 25.15 8.59 -0.88
CA ALA A 55 26.54 8.19 -0.64
C ALA A 55 27.28 7.87 -1.95
N LEU A 56 26.62 7.17 -2.88
CA LEU A 56 27.19 6.81 -4.18
C LEU A 56 27.52 8.03 -5.05
N THR A 57 26.68 9.06 -5.03
CA THR A 57 26.89 10.30 -5.80
C THR A 57 27.66 11.38 -5.03
N GLY A 58 28.08 11.08 -3.79
CA GLY A 58 28.91 11.95 -2.97
C GLY A 58 30.36 12.02 -3.44
N GLU A 59 31.19 12.78 -2.73
CA GLU A 59 32.53 13.13 -3.20
C GLU A 59 33.50 11.93 -3.28
N GLU A 60 33.33 10.91 -2.44
CA GLU A 60 34.23 9.75 -2.41
C GLU A 60 34.06 8.83 -3.64
N TRP A 61 32.86 8.75 -4.21
CA TRP A 61 32.52 7.84 -5.32
C TRP A 61 32.12 8.61 -6.58
N TYR A 62 32.82 9.70 -6.87
CA TYR A 62 32.49 10.62 -7.96
C TYR A 62 32.98 10.13 -9.35
N GLY A 63 32.10 10.10 -10.36
CA GLY A 63 32.48 9.82 -11.74
C GLY A 63 31.39 9.17 -12.61
N PRO A 64 31.68 8.89 -13.90
CA PRO A 64 30.68 8.39 -14.87
C PRO A 64 30.01 7.07 -14.47
N ALA A 65 30.74 6.17 -13.80
CA ALA A 65 30.19 4.89 -13.34
C ALA A 65 29.15 5.07 -12.23
N SER A 66 29.44 5.92 -11.24
CA SER A 66 28.51 6.28 -10.17
C SER A 66 27.26 6.99 -10.72
N ALA A 67 27.45 7.95 -11.63
CA ALA A 67 26.35 8.64 -12.30
C ALA A 67 25.44 7.67 -13.09
N SER A 68 26.02 6.68 -13.78
CA SER A 68 25.26 5.67 -14.51
C SER A 68 24.44 4.77 -13.57
N MET A 69 24.99 4.37 -12.42
CA MET A 69 24.26 3.58 -11.43
C MET A 69 23.12 4.37 -10.79
N ALA A 70 23.33 5.64 -10.45
CA ALA A 70 22.29 6.50 -9.89
C ALA A 70 21.14 6.71 -10.88
N ALA A 71 21.44 6.90 -12.17
CA ALA A 71 20.43 7.00 -13.22
C ALA A 71 19.62 5.70 -13.39
N ALA A 72 20.26 4.54 -13.28
CA ALA A 72 19.59 3.24 -13.37
C ALA A 72 18.64 2.98 -12.19
N ALA A 73 18.91 3.54 -11.02
CA ALA A 73 18.08 3.43 -9.82
C ALA A 73 16.94 4.46 -9.75
N ALA A 74 16.87 5.38 -10.71
CA ALA A 74 15.81 6.39 -10.75
C ALA A 74 14.42 5.74 -10.96
N PRO A 75 13.34 6.33 -10.41
CA PRO A 75 12.00 5.81 -10.60
C PRO A 75 11.63 5.66 -12.09
N THR A 76 11.12 4.48 -12.46
CA THR A 76 10.77 4.17 -13.86
C THR A 76 9.29 4.38 -14.18
N TRP A 77 8.45 4.61 -13.18
CA TRP A 77 7.05 4.91 -13.41
C TRP A 77 6.93 6.29 -14.08
N ARG A 78 6.39 6.33 -15.29
CA ARG A 78 5.75 7.54 -15.82
C ARG A 78 4.26 7.41 -15.49
N GLY A 79 3.67 8.52 -15.07
CA GLY A 79 2.28 8.60 -14.57
C GLY A 79 1.24 7.97 -15.48
#